data_AF-A0A074T899-F1
#
_entry.id   AF-A0A074T899-F1
#
_cell.length_a   1.000
_cell.length_b   1.000
_cell.length_c   1.000
_cell.angle_alpha   90.00
_cell.angle_beta   90.00
_cell.angle_gamma   90.00
#
_symmetry.space_group_name_H-M   'P 1'
#
loop_
_entity.id
_entity.type
_entity.pdbx_description
1 polymer ?
#
loop_
_entity_poly.entity_id
_entity_poly.type
_entity_poly.pdbx_seq_one_letter_code
_entity_poly.pdbx_strand_id
1 'polypeptide(L)'
;MAIARDEADACRVPKPPADLAETAYLRNGYRAILRILIAEEALASETCTCLLDDYTWDQAHDALPRFQTSDNPRLPFNVLELYAKADALEAQVVEACAE
;
A
#
# COMPACT_ATOMS: atom_id res chain seq x y z
N MET A 1 4.77 6.10 -27.47
CA MET A 1 3.53 6.84 -27.15
C MET A 1 3.53 7.05 -25.65
N ALA A 2 3.75 8.29 -25.18
CA ALA A 2 3.71 8.58 -23.76
C ALA A 2 2.24 8.71 -23.36
N ILE A 3 1.75 7.77 -22.58
CA ILE A 3 0.40 7.86 -22.00
C ILE A 3 0.50 8.90 -20.90
N ALA A 4 -0.25 10.00 -21.03
CA ALA A 4 -0.36 10.99 -19.98
C ALA A 4 -0.89 10.29 -18.73
N ARG A 5 -0.13 10.37 -17.66
CA ARG A 5 -0.43 9.73 -16.39
C ARG A 5 -1.56 10.53 -15.76
N ASP A 6 -2.73 9.92 -15.61
CA ASP A 6 -3.87 10.51 -14.92
C ASP A 6 -3.46 10.87 -13.48
N GLU A 7 -4.00 11.93 -12.88
CA GLU A 7 -3.67 12.28 -11.48
C GLU A 7 -4.02 11.12 -10.50
N ALA A 8 -5.05 10.35 -10.83
CA ALA A 8 -5.37 9.11 -10.13
C ALA A 8 -4.28 8.02 -10.27
N ASP A 9 -3.56 7.98 -11.40
CA ASP A 9 -2.41 7.08 -11.60
C ASP A 9 -1.13 7.61 -10.92
N ALA A 10 -1.02 8.94 -10.74
CA ALA A 10 0.07 9.55 -9.99
C ALA A 10 0.01 9.16 -8.50
N CYS A 11 -1.19 8.99 -7.93
CA CYS A 11 -1.33 8.57 -6.54
C CYS A 11 -1.29 7.05 -6.32
N ARG A 12 -1.13 6.26 -7.38
CA ARG A 12 -1.10 4.81 -7.26
C ARG A 12 0.26 4.33 -6.76
N VAL A 13 0.27 3.60 -5.65
CA VAL A 13 1.50 2.97 -5.13
C VAL A 13 2.22 2.19 -6.24
N PRO A 14 3.48 2.52 -6.55
CA PRO A 14 4.19 1.97 -7.69
C PRO A 14 4.52 0.48 -7.50
N LYS A 15 5.10 -0.14 -8.54
CA LYS A 15 5.69 -1.46 -8.41
C LYS A 15 6.88 -1.39 -7.44
N PRO A 16 7.02 -2.34 -6.49
CA PRO A 16 8.13 -2.33 -5.54
C PRO A 16 9.49 -2.48 -6.25
N PRO A 17 10.53 -1.77 -5.79
CA PRO A 17 11.90 -1.96 -6.25
C PRO A 17 12.34 -3.42 -6.12
N ALA A 18 13.17 -3.91 -7.05
CA ALA A 18 13.58 -5.32 -7.06
C ALA A 18 14.47 -5.68 -5.86
N ASP A 19 15.21 -4.71 -5.36
CA ASP A 19 16.13 -4.76 -4.21
C ASP A 19 15.43 -4.56 -2.85
N LEU A 20 14.14 -4.20 -2.84
CA LEU A 20 13.37 -4.00 -1.61
C LEU A 20 13.34 -5.25 -0.71
N ALA A 21 13.23 -6.44 -1.31
CA ALA A 21 13.24 -7.70 -0.58
C ALA A 21 13.58 -8.87 -1.50
N GLU A 22 14.06 -9.97 -0.90
CA GLU A 22 14.57 -11.16 -1.60
C GLU A 22 13.54 -11.74 -2.60
N THR A 23 12.28 -11.87 -2.18
CA THR A 23 11.25 -12.55 -2.98
C THR A 23 10.19 -11.58 -3.47
N ALA A 24 9.59 -11.91 -4.63
CA ALA A 24 8.45 -11.16 -5.16
C ALA A 24 7.26 -11.17 -4.19
N TYR A 25 7.08 -12.26 -3.45
CA TYR A 25 6.06 -12.38 -2.43
C TYR A 25 6.23 -11.34 -1.32
N LEU A 26 7.44 -11.18 -0.77
CA LEU A 26 7.73 -10.16 0.25
C LEU A 26 7.52 -8.75 -0.29
N ARG A 27 8.08 -8.46 -1.48
CA ARG A 27 7.91 -7.16 -2.16
C ARG A 27 6.44 -6.80 -2.39
N ASN A 28 5.63 -7.77 -2.80
CA ASN A 28 4.19 -7.58 -3.02
C ASN A 28 3.44 -7.36 -1.71
N GLY A 29 3.86 -8.01 -0.62
CA GLY A 29 3.34 -7.75 0.71
C GLY A 29 3.64 -6.34 1.19
N TYR A 30 4.88 -5.86 1.06
CA TYR A 30 5.23 -4.48 1.40
C TYR A 30 4.46 -3.46 0.57
N ARG A 31 4.23 -3.74 -0.72
CA ARG A 31 3.35 -2.91 -1.55
C ARG A 31 1.93 -2.84 -0.98
N ALA A 32 1.35 -3.96 -0.57
CA ALA A 32 0.02 -3.96 0.00
C ALA A 32 -0.02 -3.25 1.37
N ILE A 33 0.99 -3.44 2.22
CA ILE A 33 1.12 -2.71 3.49
C ILE A 33 1.20 -1.20 3.23
N LEU A 34 2.02 -0.75 2.29
CA LEU A 34 2.14 0.68 1.95
C LEU A 34 0.80 1.28 1.51
N ARG A 35 0.04 0.57 0.67
CA ARG A 35 -1.32 0.96 0.28
C ARG A 35 -2.26 1.09 1.48
N ILE A 36 -2.22 0.12 2.39
CA ILE A 36 -3.02 0.15 3.62
C ILE A 36 -2.67 1.36 4.47
N LEU A 37 -1.38 1.64 4.68
CA LEU A 37 -0.94 2.78 5.50
C LEU A 37 -1.42 4.12 4.94
N ILE A 38 -1.28 4.32 3.63
CA ILE A 38 -1.73 5.54 2.93
C ILE A 38 -3.25 5.69 3.04
N ALA A 39 -4.00 4.61 2.80
CA ALA A 39 -5.46 4.67 2.83
C ALA A 39 -6.00 4.86 4.27
N GLU A 40 -5.39 4.22 5.28
CA GLU A 40 -5.72 4.43 6.69
C GLU A 40 -5.49 5.90 7.08
N GLU A 41 -4.39 6.52 6.65
CA GLU A 41 -4.11 7.93 6.92
C GLU A 41 -5.07 8.87 6.20
N ALA A 42 -5.35 8.62 4.92
CA ALA A 42 -6.33 9.41 4.17
C ALA A 42 -7.70 9.43 4.87
N LEU A 43 -8.16 8.28 5.34
CA LEU A 43 -9.40 8.17 6.11
C LEU A 43 -9.32 8.85 7.48
N ALA A 44 -8.21 8.67 8.21
CA ALA A 44 -8.04 9.22 9.55
C ALA A 44 -7.93 10.75 9.56
N SER A 45 -7.28 11.32 8.54
CA SER A 45 -7.09 12.75 8.36
C SER A 45 -8.17 13.38 7.47
N GLU A 46 -9.18 12.61 7.06
CA GLU A 46 -10.28 13.03 6.16
C GLU A 46 -9.78 13.79 4.93
N THR A 47 -8.65 13.35 4.37
CA THR A 47 -8.01 14.02 3.24
C THR A 47 -8.17 13.23 1.94
N CYS A 48 -8.49 13.97 0.89
CA CYS A 48 -8.61 13.45 -0.48
C CYS A 48 -7.38 13.77 -1.33
N THR A 49 -6.35 14.37 -0.74
CA THR A 49 -5.09 14.65 -1.43
C THR A 49 -4.24 13.39 -1.55
N CYS A 50 -3.38 13.35 -2.56
CA CYS A 50 -2.43 12.27 -2.65
C CYS A 50 -1.38 12.34 -1.53
N LEU A 51 -1.27 11.28 -0.73
CA LEU A 51 -0.29 11.15 0.34
C LEU A 51 0.93 10.30 -0.03
N LEU A 52 1.01 9.81 -1.27
CA LEU A 52 2.05 8.85 -1.68
C LEU A 52 3.48 9.35 -1.42
N ASP A 53 3.71 10.66 -1.58
CA ASP A 53 5.04 11.27 -1.39
C ASP A 53 5.46 11.35 0.09
N ASP A 54 4.52 11.21 1.03
CA ASP A 54 4.79 11.19 2.48
C ASP A 54 5.13 9.78 3.01
N TYR A 55 5.09 8.77 2.13
CA TYR A 55 5.25 7.37 2.49
C TYR A 55 6.41 6.71 1.76
N THR A 56 7.13 5.87 2.50
CA THR A 56 8.33 5.16 2.06
C THR A 56 8.19 3.66 2.22
N TRP A 57 9.03 2.91 1.52
CA TRP A 57 9.09 1.47 1.68
C TRP A 57 9.55 1.02 3.07
N ASP A 58 10.39 1.82 3.74
CA ASP A 58 10.85 1.54 5.10
C ASP A 58 9.68 1.61 6.09
N GLN A 59 8.75 2.56 5.93
CA GLN A 59 7.53 2.58 6.75
C GLN A 59 6.66 1.33 6.56
N ALA A 60 6.61 0.77 5.36
CA ALA A 60 5.93 -0.51 5.13
C ALA A 60 6.66 -1.69 5.81
N HIS A 61 7.98 -1.64 5.88
CA HIS A 61 8.78 -2.63 6.59
C HIS A 61 8.57 -2.54 8.11
N ASP A 62 8.61 -1.32 8.67
CA ASP A 62 8.40 -1.07 10.10
C ASP A 62 6.97 -1.42 10.54
N ALA A 63 6.00 -1.33 9.63
CA ALA A 63 4.63 -1.72 9.88
C ALA A 63 4.38 -3.23 9.77
N LEU A 64 5.33 -4.03 9.26
CA LEU A 64 5.17 -5.48 9.07
C LEU A 64 4.60 -6.21 10.30
N PRO A 65 5.06 -5.96 11.54
CA PRO A 65 4.54 -6.66 12.72
C PRO A 65 3.03 -6.52 12.93
N ARG A 66 2.40 -5.43 12.43
CA ARG A 66 0.95 -5.22 12.50
C ARG A 66 0.15 -6.22 11.65
N PHE A 67 0.81 -6.81 10.66
CA PHE A 67 0.20 -7.68 9.66
C PHE A 67 0.77 -9.10 9.67
N GLN A 68 1.70 -9.38 10.59
CA GLN A 68 2.35 -10.66 10.67
C GLN A 68 1.37 -11.73 11.17
N THR A 69 1.22 -12.80 10.39
CA THR A 69 0.41 -13.97 10.72
C THR A 69 1.25 -15.22 10.96
N SER A 70 2.57 -15.15 10.69
CA SER A 70 3.51 -16.26 10.90
C SER A 70 4.91 -15.77 11.28
N ASP A 71 5.60 -16.55 12.11
CA ASP A 71 7.03 -16.34 12.42
C ASP A 71 7.98 -16.80 11.30
N ASN A 72 7.45 -17.36 10.20
CA ASN A 72 8.29 -17.74 9.06
C ASN A 72 8.74 -16.47 8.30
N PRO A 73 10.04 -16.15 8.28
CA PRO A 73 10.54 -14.92 7.63
C PRO A 73 10.32 -14.90 6.11
N ARG A 74 10.07 -16.06 5.48
CA ARG A 74 9.75 -16.16 4.04
C ARG A 74 8.25 -16.04 3.76
N LEU A 75 7.40 -16.25 4.76
CA LEU A 75 5.94 -16.22 4.65
C LEU A 75 5.30 -15.50 5.85
N PRO A 76 5.70 -14.26 6.18
CA PRO A 76 5.24 -13.61 7.41
C PRO A 76 3.76 -13.20 7.42
N PHE A 77 3.09 -13.11 6.26
CA PHE A 77 1.72 -12.58 6.14
C PHE A 77 0.90 -13.25 5.03
N ASN A 78 -0.43 -13.13 5.02
CA ASN A 78 -1.21 -13.51 3.85
C ASN A 78 -1.27 -12.35 2.85
N VAL A 79 -0.47 -12.40 1.78
CA VAL A 79 -0.44 -11.34 0.75
C VAL A 79 -1.82 -11.10 0.13
N LEU A 80 -2.62 -12.14 -0.09
CA LEU A 80 -3.95 -11.99 -0.68
C LEU A 80 -4.90 -11.22 0.24
N GLU A 81 -4.85 -11.49 1.54
CA GLU A 81 -5.63 -10.74 2.54
C GLU A 81 -5.16 -9.30 2.66
N LEU A 82 -3.85 -9.04 2.59
CA LEU A 82 -3.32 -7.69 2.55
C LEU A 82 -3.84 -6.89 1.35
N TYR A 83 -3.86 -7.51 0.17
CA TYR A 83 -4.42 -6.87 -1.03
C TYR A 83 -5.92 -6.62 -0.88
N ALA A 84 -6.68 -7.59 -0.38
CA ALA A 84 -8.11 -7.41 -0.15
C ALA A 84 -8.40 -6.28 0.86
N LYS A 85 -7.61 -6.18 1.93
CA LYS A 85 -7.70 -5.08 2.90
C LYS A 85 -7.35 -3.73 2.27
N ALA A 86 -6.26 -3.67 1.49
CA ALA A 86 -5.88 -2.45 0.78
C ALA A 86 -6.98 -1.97 -0.17
N ASP A 87 -7.53 -2.87 -0.99
CA ASP A 87 -8.58 -2.55 -1.95
C ASP A 87 -9.86 -2.05 -1.25
N ALA A 88 -10.22 -2.66 -0.10
CA ALA A 88 -11.38 -2.24 0.68
C ALA A 88 -11.19 -0.85 1.33
N LEU A 89 -9.98 -0.50 1.77
CA LEU A 89 -9.68 0.82 2.32
C LEU A 89 -9.62 1.89 1.22
N GLU A 90 -9.00 1.58 0.09
CA GLU A 90 -8.97 2.49 -1.07
C GLU A 90 -10.38 2.76 -1.60
N ALA A 91 -11.27 1.76 -1.63
CA ALA A 91 -12.68 1.97 -1.97
C ALA A 91 -13.37 2.93 -0.98
N GLN A 92 -13.13 2.78 0.32
CA GLN A 92 -13.66 3.71 1.32
C GLN A 92 -13.12 5.14 1.14
N VAL A 93 -11.84 5.30 0.81
CA VAL A 93 -11.26 6.62 0.51
C VAL A 93 -11.97 7.24 -0.70
N VAL A 94 -12.18 6.47 -1.77
CA VAL A 94 -12.90 6.96 -2.96
C VAL A 94 -14.33 7.36 -2.62
N GLU A 95 -15.05 6.57 -1.82
CA GLU A 95 -16.41 6.91 -1.38
C GLU A 95 -16.45 8.16 -0.50
N ALA A 96 -15.51 8.31 0.43
CA ALA A 96 -15.42 9.48 1.31
C ALA A 96 -15.05 10.76 0.55
N CYS A 97 -14.33 10.64 -0.56
CA CYS A 97 -13.87 11.74 -1.39
C CYS A 97 -14.76 12.06 -2.58
N ALA A 98 -15.84 11.29 -2.78
CA ALA A 98 -16.83 11.54 -3.80
C ALA A 98 -17.85 12.59 -3.30
N GLU A 99 -17.53 13.87 -3.46
CA GLU A 99 -18.46 15.00 -3.31
C GLU A 99 -18.94 15.55 -4.65
#